data_AF-A0A928JAY4-F1
#
_entry.id   AF-A0A928JAY4-F1
#
_cell.length_a   1.000
_cell.length_b   1.000
_cell.length_c   1.000
_cell.angle_alpha   90.00
_cell.angle_beta   90.00
_cell.angle_gamma   90.00
#
_symmetry.space_group_name_H-M   'P 1'
#
loop_
_entity.id
_entity.type
_entity.pdbx_description
1 polymer ?
#
loop_
_entity_poly.entity_id
_entity_poly.type
_entity_poly.pdbx_seq_one_letter_code
_entity_poly.pdbx_strand_id
1 'polypeptide(L)'
;MIMDMRELLSVAASAADAAYAPYSGFSVGAALLCDDGTVFTGCNIENASYSVTVCAERVALFSAVAAGYRDFSAIAVAGGRDGDYSLPCPPCGICRQALAEFC
;
A
#
# COMPACT_ATOMS: atom_id res chain seq x y z
N MET A 1 12.31 18.69 2.12
CA MET A 1 13.23 17.54 2.11
C MET A 1 12.70 16.57 1.09
N ILE A 2 13.54 16.06 0.19
CA ILE A 2 13.11 15.08 -0.83
C ILE A 2 13.06 13.73 -0.12
N MET A 3 11.90 13.07 -0.14
CA MET A 3 11.73 11.73 0.42
C MET A 3 12.50 10.72 -0.44
N ASP A 4 13.37 9.94 0.17
CA ASP A 4 14.07 8.87 -0.54
C ASP A 4 13.27 7.54 -0.54
N MET A 5 13.69 6.59 -1.38
CA MET A 5 12.98 5.31 -1.51
C MET A 5 13.09 4.40 -0.29
N ARG A 6 14.12 4.55 0.54
CA ARG A 6 14.26 3.79 1.79
C ARG A 6 13.32 4.33 2.86
N GLU A 7 13.18 5.66 2.95
CA GLU A 7 12.20 6.31 3.82
C GLU A 7 10.78 5.90 3.42
N LEU A 8 10.44 5.97 2.12
CA LEU A 8 9.12 5.56 1.63
C LEU A 8 8.83 4.08 1.94
N LEU A 9 9.84 3.20 1.81
CA LEU A 9 9.71 1.78 2.17
C LEU A 9 9.53 1.58 3.68
N SER A 10 10.22 2.36 4.51
CA SER A 10 10.01 2.33 5.98
C SER A 10 8.58 2.74 6.34
N VAL A 11 8.03 3.76 5.67
CA VAL A 11 6.64 4.17 5.88
C VAL A 11 5.67 3.06 5.46
N ALA A 12 5.92 2.40 4.32
CA ALA A 12 5.11 1.25 3.89
C ALA A 12 5.18 0.08 4.90
N ALA A 13 6.37 -0.22 5.43
CA ALA A 13 6.54 -1.26 6.43
C ALA A 13 5.79 -0.95 7.73
N SER A 14 5.85 0.29 8.23
CA SER A 14 5.08 0.71 9.40
C SER A 14 3.57 0.72 9.14
N ALA A 15 3.12 1.03 7.92
CA ALA A 15 1.70 0.98 7.59
C ALA A 15 1.10 -0.43 7.70
N ALA A 16 1.92 -1.47 7.51
CA ALA A 16 1.49 -2.86 7.64
C ALA A 16 1.07 -3.25 9.06
N ASP A 17 1.53 -2.52 10.09
CA ASP A 17 1.16 -2.77 11.49
C ASP A 17 -0.33 -2.55 11.76
N ALA A 18 -1.00 -1.76 10.91
CA ALA A 18 -2.44 -1.51 10.96
C ALA A 18 -3.28 -2.51 10.14
N ALA A 19 -2.65 -3.50 9.48
CA ALA A 19 -3.35 -4.47 8.66
C ALA A 19 -4.37 -5.28 9.46
N TYR A 20 -5.56 -5.44 8.89
CA TYR A 20 -6.54 -6.41 9.38
C TYR A 20 -6.43 -7.66 8.51
N ALA A 21 -5.60 -8.62 8.94
CA ALA A 21 -5.32 -9.83 8.16
C ALA A 21 -5.46 -11.15 8.97
N PRO A 22 -6.57 -11.37 9.71
CA PRO A 22 -6.69 -12.54 10.58
C PRO A 22 -6.87 -13.86 9.83
N TYR A 23 -7.23 -13.83 8.54
CA TYR A 23 -7.49 -15.05 7.77
C TYR A 23 -6.21 -15.57 7.10
N SER A 24 -5.42 -14.68 6.50
CA SER A 24 -4.16 -15.09 5.86
C SER A 24 -2.96 -15.08 6.79
N GLY A 25 -2.96 -14.21 7.82
CA GLY A 25 -1.75 -13.89 8.62
C GLY A 25 -0.66 -13.18 7.80
N PHE A 26 -1.02 -12.58 6.67
CA PHE A 26 -0.10 -11.90 5.75
C PHE A 26 -0.41 -10.40 5.75
N SER A 27 0.43 -9.63 6.44
CA SER A 27 0.28 -8.18 6.55
C SER A 27 1.01 -7.49 5.40
N VAL A 28 0.35 -6.52 4.77
CA VAL A 28 0.90 -5.70 3.69
C VAL A 28 0.62 -4.25 4.01
N GLY A 29 1.63 -3.41 3.83
CA GLY A 29 1.54 -1.96 3.89
C GLY A 29 2.04 -1.33 2.60
N ALA A 30 1.49 -0.17 2.28
CA ALA A 30 1.85 0.63 1.12
C ALA A 30 1.97 2.10 1.48
N ALA A 31 2.88 2.81 0.83
CA ALA A 31 3.05 4.25 0.93
C ALA A 31 3.12 4.85 -0.48
N LEU A 32 2.14 5.69 -0.81
CA LEU A 32 2.00 6.38 -2.09
C LEU A 32 2.46 7.83 -1.93
N LEU A 33 3.50 8.22 -2.65
CA LEU A 33 4.07 9.56 -2.68
C LEU A 33 3.43 10.39 -3.80
N CYS A 34 2.80 11.49 -3.43
CA CYS A 34 2.31 12.51 -4.35
C CYS A 34 3.45 13.44 -4.80
N ASP A 35 3.28 14.09 -5.95
CA ASP A 35 4.27 15.03 -6.51
C ASP A 35 4.54 16.25 -5.61
N ASP A 36 3.56 16.63 -4.78
CA ASP A 36 3.70 17.71 -3.79
C ASP A 36 4.41 17.27 -2.49
N GLY A 37 4.80 16.00 -2.40
CA GLY A 37 5.46 15.41 -1.24
C GLY A 37 4.50 14.83 -0.19
N THR A 38 3.19 14.93 -0.37
CA THR A 38 2.20 14.27 0.51
C THR A 38 2.33 12.75 0.40
N VAL A 39 2.15 12.04 1.52
CA VAL A 39 2.12 10.56 1.53
C VAL A 39 0.78 10.05 2.01
N PHE A 40 0.21 9.14 1.21
CA PHE A 40 -0.94 8.33 1.59
C PHE A 40 -0.48 6.92 1.92
N THR A 41 -0.83 6.44 3.10
CA THR A 41 -0.53 5.08 3.53
C THR A 41 -1.76 4.19 3.41
N GLY A 42 -1.53 2.90 3.19
CA GLY A 42 -2.57 1.88 3.20
C GLY A 42 -2.06 0.57 3.77
N CYS A 43 -2.99 -0.26 4.24
CA CYS A 43 -2.73 -1.65 4.65
C CYS A 43 -3.80 -2.56 4.07
N ASN A 44 -3.54 -3.87 3.99
CA ASN A 44 -4.58 -4.80 3.57
C ASN A 44 -5.66 -4.94 4.64
N ILE A 45 -6.91 -5.01 4.18
CA ILE A 45 -8.10 -5.14 5.01
C ILE A 45 -8.86 -6.36 4.50
N GLU A 46 -8.75 -7.45 5.23
CA GLU A 46 -9.42 -8.70 4.89
C GLU A 46 -10.89 -8.71 5.35
N ASN A 47 -11.65 -9.61 4.74
CA ASN A 47 -13.02 -9.87 5.12
C ASN A 47 -13.32 -11.36 4.98
N ALA A 48 -14.22 -11.89 5.81
CA ALA A 48 -14.68 -13.29 5.70
C ALA A 48 -15.26 -13.61 4.31
N SER A 49 -15.90 -12.63 3.67
CA SER A 49 -16.21 -12.68 2.24
C SER A 49 -14.98 -12.24 1.44
N TYR A 50 -14.14 -13.19 1.04
CA TYR A 50 -12.78 -12.92 0.56
C TYR A 50 -12.71 -11.95 -0.64
N SER A 51 -13.73 -11.94 -1.50
CA SER A 51 -13.80 -11.03 -2.64
C SER A 51 -13.89 -9.55 -2.26
N VAL A 52 -14.27 -9.24 -1.02
CA VAL A 52 -14.38 -7.87 -0.48
C VAL A 52 -13.03 -7.37 0.07
N THR A 53 -12.03 -8.25 0.17
CA THR A 53 -10.68 -7.88 0.66
C THR A 53 -10.06 -6.79 -0.22
N VAL A 54 -9.51 -5.76 0.44
CA VAL A 54 -8.81 -4.67 -0.23
C VAL A 54 -7.33 -4.75 0.12
N CYS A 55 -6.47 -4.65 -0.90
CA CYS A 55 -5.02 -4.68 -0.73
C CYS A 55 -4.48 -3.30 -0.35
N ALA A 56 -3.31 -3.26 0.28
CA ALA A 56 -2.68 -2.03 0.79
C ALA A 56 -2.52 -0.95 -0.27
N GLU A 57 -2.12 -1.32 -1.48
CA GLU A 57 -1.89 -0.39 -2.60
C GLU A 57 -3.18 0.31 -3.00
N ARG A 58 -4.30 -0.43 -3.03
CA ARG A 58 -5.62 0.14 -3.33
C ARG A 58 -6.15 1.00 -2.20
N VAL A 59 -5.86 0.67 -0.94
CA VAL A 59 -6.20 1.56 0.18
C VAL A 59 -5.45 2.89 0.05
N ALA A 60 -4.13 2.86 -0.13
CA ALA A 60 -3.32 4.07 -0.28
C ALA A 60 -3.79 4.92 -1.49
N LEU A 61 -3.95 4.29 -2.65
CA LEU A 61 -4.38 4.95 -3.89
C LEU A 61 -5.77 5.56 -3.76
N PHE A 62 -6.76 4.77 -3.31
CA PHE A 62 -8.14 5.26 -3.25
C PHE A 62 -8.32 6.32 -2.16
N SER A 63 -7.56 6.26 -1.06
CA SER A 63 -7.51 7.34 -0.07
C SER A 63 -6.95 8.64 -0.66
N ALA A 64 -5.85 8.57 -1.42
CA ALA A 64 -5.29 9.73 -2.10
C ALA A 64 -6.27 10.33 -3.11
N VAL A 65 -6.86 9.47 -3.94
CA VAL A 65 -7.85 9.83 -4.95
C VAL A 65 -9.10 10.47 -4.32
N ALA A 66 -9.60 9.92 -3.21
CA ALA A 66 -10.74 10.47 -2.48
C ALA A 66 -10.41 11.83 -1.82
N ALA A 67 -9.15 12.03 -1.40
CA ALA A 67 -8.65 13.30 -0.88
C ALA A 67 -8.38 14.36 -1.96
N GLY A 68 -8.58 14.03 -3.24
CA GLY A 68 -8.44 14.96 -4.37
C GLY A 68 -7.08 14.91 -5.08
N TYR A 69 -6.18 14.01 -4.70
CA TYR A 69 -4.87 13.87 -5.33
C TYR A 69 -4.94 13.01 -6.59
N ARG A 70 -4.19 13.40 -7.63
CA ARG A 70 -4.12 12.68 -8.92
C ARG A 70 -2.71 12.58 -9.52
N ASP A 71 -1.74 13.31 -8.98
CA ASP A 71 -0.35 13.31 -9.46
C ASP A 71 0.53 12.57 -8.44
N PHE A 72 1.15 11.47 -8.89
CA PHE A 72 1.90 10.55 -8.04
C PHE A 72 3.29 10.26 -8.61
N SER A 73 4.28 10.28 -7.71
CA SER A 73 5.70 10.09 -8.08
C SER A 73 6.19 8.67 -7.83
N ALA A 74 5.73 7.99 -6.78
CA ALA A 74 6.20 6.67 -6.40
C ALA A 74 5.24 5.94 -5.47
N ILE A 75 5.31 4.60 -5.46
CA ILE A 75 4.68 3.76 -4.44
C ILE A 75 5.70 2.75 -3.89
N ALA A 76 5.76 2.62 -2.58
CA ALA A 76 6.48 1.52 -1.91
C ALA A 76 5.47 0.52 -1.33
N VAL A 77 5.83 -0.77 -1.39
CA VAL A 77 5.00 -1.87 -0.88
C VAL A 77 5.91 -2.80 -0.06
N ALA A 78 5.49 -3.10 1.15
CA ALA A 78 6.14 -4.05 2.04
C ALA A 78 5.09 -5.04 2.55
N GLY A 79 5.38 -6.33 2.53
CA GLY A 79 4.41 -7.32 2.98
C GLY A 79 5.02 -8.69 3.18
N GLY A 80 4.45 -9.42 4.13
CA GLY A 80 5.04 -10.65 4.64
C GLY A 80 4.14 -11.35 5.65
N ARG A 81 4.44 -12.64 5.88
CA ARG A 81 3.81 -13.41 6.96
C ARG A 81 4.52 -13.09 8.27
N ASP A 82 3.77 -12.89 9.34
CA ASP A 82 4.29 -12.64 10.69
C ASP A 82 5.31 -11.48 10.76
N GLY A 83 5.17 -10.46 9.89
CA GLY A 83 6.06 -9.30 9.81
C GLY A 83 7.40 -9.54 9.11
N ASP A 84 7.60 -10.69 8.45
CA ASP A 84 8.83 -10.97 7.69
C ASP A 84 8.78 -10.34 6.28
N TYR A 85 9.45 -9.20 6.12
CA TYR A 85 9.58 -8.47 4.86
C TYR A 85 10.89 -8.76 4.11
N SER A 86 11.50 -9.91 4.34
CA SER A 86 12.77 -10.30 3.68
C SER A 86 12.63 -10.57 2.18
N LEU A 87 11.40 -10.82 1.69
CA LEU A 87 11.10 -11.06 0.28
C LEU A 87 10.29 -9.92 -0.35
N PRO A 88 10.47 -9.64 -1.65
CA PRO A 88 9.63 -8.69 -2.36
C PRO A 88 8.15 -9.11 -2.36
N CYS A 89 7.26 -8.15 -2.13
CA CYS A 89 5.80 -8.32 -2.18
C CYS A 89 5.24 -7.60 -3.41
N PRO A 90 5.27 -8.21 -4.62
CA PRO A 90 4.81 -7.54 -5.83
C PRO A 90 3.30 -7.34 -5.83
N PRO A 91 2.78 -6.23 -6.40
CA PRO A 91 1.34 -5.99 -6.47
C PRO A 91 0.59 -7.08 -7.23
N CYS A 92 -0.61 -7.40 -6.75
CA CYS A 92 -1.51 -8.31 -7.45
C CYS A 92 -2.05 -7.67 -8.75
N GLY A 93 -2.62 -8.46 -9.65
CA GLY A 93 -3.11 -7.97 -10.95
C GLY A 93 -4.14 -6.83 -10.83
N ILE A 94 -5.00 -6.87 -9.80
CA ILE A 94 -6.02 -5.85 -9.56
C ILE A 94 -5.36 -4.53 -9.13
N CYS A 95 -4.37 -4.58 -8.24
CA CYS A 95 -3.60 -3.40 -7.83
C CYS A 95 -2.81 -2.81 -8.98
N ARG A 96 -2.18 -3.64 -9.83
CA ARG A 96 -1.49 -3.16 -11.04
C ARG A 96 -2.44 -2.43 -11.98
N GLN A 97 -3.63 -2.97 -12.19
CA GLN A 97 -4.63 -2.33 -13.04
C GLN A 97 -5.13 -1.01 -12.45
N ALA A 98 -5.34 -0.96 -11.13
CA ALA A 98 -5.75 0.27 -10.45
C ALA A 98 -4.64 1.33 -10.52
N LEU A 99 -3.38 0.97 -10.27
CA LEU A 99 -2.26 1.90 -10.38
C LEU A 99 -2.10 2.41 -11.82
N ALA A 100 -2.21 1.55 -12.84
CA ALA A 100 -2.05 1.95 -14.24
C ALA A 100 -3.10 2.98 -14.74
N GLU A 101 -4.22 3.13 -14.04
CA GLU A 101 -5.23 4.15 -14.35
C GLU A 101 -4.83 5.54 -13.83
N PHE A 102 -4.05 5.59 -12.75
CA PHE A 102 -3.78 6.81 -11.98
C PHE A 102 -2.30 7.20 -11.92
N CYS A 103 -1.37 6.31 -12.29
CA CYS A 103 0.08 6.46 -12.15
C CYS A 103 0.82 6.21 -13.46
#